data_AF-A0A644ZSQ5-F1
#
_entry.id   AF-A0A644ZSQ5-F1
#
_cell.length_a   1.000
_cell.length_b   1.000
_cell.length_c   1.000
_cell.angle_alpha   90.00
_cell.angle_beta   90.00
_cell.angle_gamma   90.00
#
_symmetry.space_group_name_H-M   'P 1'
#
loop_
_entity.id
_entity.type
_entity.pdbx_description
1 polymer ?
#
loop_
_entity_poly.entity_id
_entity_poly.type
_entity_poly.pdbx_seq_one_letter_code
_entity_poly.pdbx_strand_id
1 'polypeptide(L)' 'MTSVLGYPLDRAIEVLQSEGFCVKTEEARSKKGVLDGKEQRVIRQSEPIENNVTLVYALFKTEPNETND' A
#
# COMPACT_ATOMS: atom_id res chain seq x y z
N MET A 1 6.39 6.18 -14.96
CA MET A 1 5.56 5.63 -13.87
C MET A 1 6.13 4.28 -13.47
N THR A 2 6.80 4.27 -12.33
CA THR A 2 7.34 3.06 -11.71
C THR A 2 6.20 2.21 -11.15
N SER A 3 6.25 0.88 -11.34
CA SER A 3 5.33 -0.04 -10.67
C SER A 3 5.73 -0.20 -9.21
N VAL A 4 4.90 0.30 -8.31
CA VAL A 4 5.10 0.26 -6.84
C VAL A 4 4.24 -0.82 -6.17
N LEU A 5 3.75 -1.79 -6.94
CA LEU A 5 3.01 -2.92 -6.42
C LEU A 5 3.87 -3.75 -5.45
N GLY A 6 3.36 -4.03 -4.26
CA GLY A 6 4.06 -4.75 -3.20
C GLY A 6 5.06 -3.90 -2.40
N TYR A 7 5.28 -2.64 -2.78
CA TYR A 7 6.13 -1.74 -2.01
C TYR A 7 5.43 -1.33 -0.71
N PRO A 8 6.21 -1.00 0.33
CA PRO A 8 5.65 -0.33 1.49
C PRO A 8 5.01 1.00 1.06
N LEU A 9 3.84 1.31 1.61
CA LEU A 9 3.03 2.46 1.19
C LEU A 9 3.82 3.77 1.16
N ASP A 10 4.59 4.02 2.23
CA ASP A 10 5.42 5.20 2.39
C ASP A 10 6.42 5.37 1.23
N ARG A 11 7.21 4.33 0.95
CA ARG A 11 8.17 4.32 -0.16
C ARG A 11 7.49 4.45 -1.53
N ALA A 12 6.31 3.84 -1.69
CA ALA A 12 5.55 3.93 -2.93
C ALA A 12 5.09 5.37 -3.23
N ILE A 13 4.68 6.10 -2.19
CA ILE A 13 4.32 7.52 -2.27
C ILE A 13 5.55 8.34 -2.66
N GLU A 14 6.68 8.16 -1.97
CA GLU A 14 7.91 8.91 -2.24
C GLU A 14 8.38 8.75 -3.70
N VAL A 15 8.40 7.52 -4.21
CA VAL A 15 8.83 7.23 -5.59
C VAL A 15 7.95 7.96 -6.60
N LEU A 16 6.62 7.88 -6.45
CA LEU A 16 5.69 8.50 -7.39
C LEU A 16 5.65 10.03 -7.26
N GLN A 17 5.76 10.57 -6.04
CA GLN A 17 5.89 12.01 -5.82
C GLN A 17 7.20 12.56 -6.40
N SER A 18 8.30 11.82 -6.29
CA SER A 18 9.57 12.18 -6.91
C SER A 18 9.51 12.15 -8.44
N GLU A 19 8.64 11.33 -9.02
CA GLU A 19 8.33 11.35 -10.46
C GLU A 19 7.40 12.52 -10.87
N GLY A 20 6.85 13.28 -9.90
CA GLY A 20 5.94 14.40 -10.15
C GLY A 20 4.44 14.02 -10.15
N PHE A 21 4.08 12.84 -9.67
CA PHE A 21 2.68 12.40 -9.57
C PHE A 21 2.05 12.78 -8.21
N CYS A 22 0.76 13.14 -8.25
CA CYS A 22 -0.08 13.26 -7.07
C CYS A 22 -0.59 11.89 -6.62
N VAL A 23 -0.11 11.41 -5.48
CA VAL A 23 -0.47 10.09 -4.96
C VAL A 23 -1.65 10.20 -4.01
N LYS A 24 -2.72 9.45 -4.29
CA LYS A 24 -3.85 9.21 -3.38
C LYS A 24 -3.76 7.79 -2.85
N THR A 25 -3.98 7.60 -1.55
CA THR A 25 -3.93 6.28 -0.93
C THR A 25 -5.30 5.85 -0.44
N GLU A 26 -5.75 4.68 -0.86
CA GLU A 26 -6.99 4.05 -0.39
C GLU A 26 -6.68 2.78 0.39
N GLU A 27 -7.26 2.65 1.57
CA GLU A 27 -7.14 1.42 2.37
C GLU A 27 -8.15 0.39 1.86
N ALA A 28 -7.66 -0.78 1.43
CA ALA A 28 -8.51 -1.94 1.16
C ALA A 28 -8.97 -2.57 2.49
N ARG A 29 -9.93 -1.91 3.16
CA ARG A 29 -10.49 -2.39 4.43
C ARG A 29 -11.43 -3.57 4.17
N SER A 30 -10.91 -4.78 4.28
CA SER A 30 -11.74 -5.96 4.47
C SER A 30 -12.31 -5.95 5.89
N LYS A 31 -13.61 -6.25 6.06
CA LYS A 31 -14.42 -6.18 7.29
C LYS A 31 -13.86 -6.90 8.54
N LYS A 32 -12.69 -7.54 8.46
CA LYS A 32 -11.98 -8.17 9.56
C LYS A 32 -10.80 -7.28 9.93
N GLY A 33 -11.07 -6.29 10.77
CA GLY A 33 -10.13 -5.27 11.19
C GLY A 33 -8.86 -5.89 11.78
N VAL A 34 -7.76 -5.73 11.05
CA VAL A 34 -6.43 -5.83 11.64
C VAL A 34 -6.18 -4.46 12.29
N LEU A 35 -6.56 -4.33 13.56
CA LEU A 35 -6.41 -3.08 14.33
C LEU A 35 -4.92 -2.70 14.55
N ASP A 36 -4.00 -3.66 14.39
CA ASP A 36 -2.56 -3.56 14.69
C ASP A 36 -1.66 -4.00 13.51
N GLY A 37 -2.09 -3.76 12.27
CA GLY A 37 -1.27 -4.11 11.10
C GLY A 37 -0.13 -3.11 10.97
N LYS A 38 1.09 -3.48 11.36
CA LYS A 38 2.26 -2.58 11.29
C LYS A 38 2.80 -2.41 9.87
N GLU A 39 2.49 -3.33 8.96
CA GLU A 39 3.00 -3.27 7.59
C GLU A 39 1.91 -2.89 6.59
N GLN A 40 2.02 -1.68 6.03
CA GLN A 40 1.18 -1.21 4.93
C GLN A 40 1.88 -1.51 3.60
N ARG A 41 1.26 -2.31 2.74
CA ARG A 41 1.81 -2.59 1.40
C ARG A 41 0.79 -2.30 0.32
N VAL A 42 1.28 -1.76 -0.80
CA VAL A 42 0.47 -1.48 -1.98
C VAL A 42 0.06 -2.81 -2.61
N ILE A 43 -1.25 -3.03 -2.74
CA ILE A 43 -1.82 -4.22 -3.38
C ILE A 43 -2.39 -3.91 -4.76
N ARG A 44 -2.64 -2.62 -5.06
CA ARG A 44 -3.13 -2.18 -6.36
C ARG A 44 -2.64 -0.78 -6.66
N GLN A 45 -2.31 -0.55 -7.93
CA GLN A 45 -1.94 0.74 -8.47
C GLN A 45 -2.87 1.03 -9.65
N SER A 46 -3.52 2.18 -9.63
CA SER A 46 -4.32 2.67 -10.76
C SER A 46 -3.44 3.33 -11.81
N GLU A 47 -3.94 3.41 -13.03
CA GLU A 47 -3.30 4.19 -14.09
C GLU A 47 -3.29 5.69 -13.72
N PRO A 48 -2.23 6.43 -14.13
CA PRO A 48 -2.11 7.84 -13.83
C PRO A 48 -3.11 8.63 -14.68
N ILE A 49 -4.05 9.34 -14.04
CA ILE A 49 -5.02 10.21 -14.71
C ILE A 49 -4.67 11.66 -14.35
N GLU A 50 -4.26 12.47 -15.32
CA GLU A 50 -3.88 13.87 -15.10
C GLU A 50 -2.83 14.04 -13.98
N ASN A 51 -1.78 13.20 -14.00
CA ASN A 51 -0.76 13.08 -12.94
C ASN A 51 -1.26 12.58 -11.57
N ASN A 52 -2.51 12.16 -11.44
CA ASN A 52 -3.03 11.59 -10.20
C ASN A 52 -2.97 10.06 -10.26
N VAL A 53 -2.39 9.46 -9.22
CA VAL A 53 -2.25 8.01 -9.09
C VAL A 53 -2.93 7.59 -7.80
N THR A 54 -3.86 6.64 -7.90
CA THR A 54 -4.46 6.02 -6.72
C THR A 54 -3.74 4.71 -6.40
N LEU A 55 -3.22 4.62 -5.19
CA LEU A 55 -2.64 3.41 -4.62
C LEU A 55 -3.60 2.81 -3.61
N VAL A 56 -3.99 1.56 -3.82
CA VAL A 56 -4.72 0.80 -2.83
C VAL A 56 -3.74 -0.02 -2.02
N TYR A 57 -3.78 0.13 -0.70
CA TYR A 57 -2.92 -0.60 0.23
C TYR A 57 -3.73 -1.47 1.18
N ALA A 58 -3.10 -2.51 1.69
CA ALA A 58 -3.64 -3.34 2.76
C ALA A 58 -2.70 -3.35 3.96
N LEU A 59 -3.29 -3.49 5.15
CA LEU A 59 -2.60 -3.71 6.40
C LEU A 59 -2.31 -5.20 6.56
N PHE A 60 -1.04 -5.55 6.68
CA PHE A 60 -0.56 -6.89 6.96
C PHE A 60 -0.17 -6.98 8.43
N LYS A 61 -0.60 -8.06 9.09
CA LYS A 61 -0.11 -8.46 10.40
C LYS A 61 0.99 -9.49 10.20
N THR A 62 2.24 -9.08 10.32
CA THR A 62 3.37 -9.99 10.47
C THR A 62 3.54 -10.31 11.95
N GLU A 63 2.58 -11.04 12.50
CA GLU A 63 2.88 -11.88 13.66
C GLU A 63 3.46 -13.18 13.12
N PRO A 64 4.64 -13.63 13.57
CA PRO A 64 4.96 -15.04 13.43
C PRO A 64 3.87 -15.76 14.23
N ASN A 65 2.97 -16.45 13.56
CA ASN A 65 2.15 -17.43 14.26
C ASN A 65 3.16 -18.47 14.75
N GLU A 66 3.50 -18.37 16.03
CA GLU A 66 4.29 -19.35 16.76
C GLU A 66 3.77 -20.74 16.35
N THR A 67 4.67 -21.57 15.84
CA THR A 67 4.40 -22.96 15.51
C THR A 67 3.78 -23.61 16.74
N ASN A 68 2.48 -23.93 16.67
CA ASN A 68 1.87 -24.73 17.70
C ASN A 68 2.37 -26.16 17.53
N ASP A 69 3.14 -26.58 18.55
CA ASP A 69 3.51 -27.94 18.99
C ASP A 69 2.63 -29.07 18.45
#